data_AF-A0A858BRK8-F1
#
_entry.id   AF-A0A858BRK8-F1
#
_cell.length_a   1.000
_cell.length_b   1.000
_cell.length_c   1.000
_cell.angle_alpha   90.00
_cell.angle_beta   90.00
_cell.angle_gamma   90.00
#
_symmetry.space_group_name_H-M   'P 1'
#
loop_
_entity.id
_entity.type
_entity.pdbx_description
1 polymer ?
#
loop_
_entity_poly.entity_id
_entity_poly.type
_entity_poly.pdbx_seq_one_letter_code
_entity_poly.pdbx_strand_id
1 'polypeptide(L)'
;MSEAKRYYWLKLPEDFFEDETILWLESQENGKDYCLFYLKLCVKALKKDGVLIRYVGELIIPYDLSSLSKLTNTPVDTVKIAIEFLRKIGLISVLETGEIIIEQFNELAGSETDKARLMREKRIKEKLKLTSG
;
A
#
# COMPACT_ATOMS: atom_id res chain seq x y z
N MET A 1 11.96 -23.73 14.65
CA MET A 1 10.52 -23.64 14.34
C MET A 1 10.38 -22.83 13.07
N SER A 2 9.80 -23.38 12.00
CA SER A 2 9.56 -22.64 10.76
C SER A 2 8.57 -21.50 11.03
N GLU A 3 8.97 -20.25 10.82
CA GLU A 3 8.05 -19.11 10.86
C GLU A 3 6.86 -19.42 9.95
N ALA A 4 5.66 -19.39 10.52
CA ALA A 4 4.44 -19.54 9.73
C ALA A 4 4.41 -18.41 8.69
N LYS A 5 4.20 -18.77 7.42
CA LYS A 5 4.17 -17.78 6.35
C LYS A 5 2.94 -16.88 6.62
N ARG A 6 3.13 -15.58 6.44
CA ARG A 6 2.06 -14.59 6.58
C ARG A 6 1.74 -14.03 5.21
N TYR A 7 0.46 -14.04 4.87
CA TYR A 7 -0.04 -13.40 3.66
C TYR A 7 -0.67 -12.07 4.04
N TYR A 8 -0.30 -11.04 3.28
CA TYR A 8 -0.80 -9.68 3.43
C TYR A 8 -1.63 -9.34 2.19
N TRP A 9 -2.75 -8.65 2.39
CA TRP A 9 -3.51 -8.05 1.30
C TRP A 9 -3.90 -6.62 1.67
N LEU A 10 -4.04 -5.81 0.62
CA LEU A 10 -4.68 -4.51 0.71
C LEU A 10 -6.18 -4.73 0.48
N LYS A 11 -7.02 -4.35 1.43
CA LYS A 11 -8.47 -4.32 1.33
C LYS A 11 -8.87 -2.87 1.02
N LEU A 12 -9.27 -2.59 -0.21
CA LEU A 12 -9.88 -1.30 -0.53
C LEU A 12 -11.37 -1.35 -0.14
N PRO A 13 -11.86 -0.35 0.62
CA PRO A 13 -13.28 -0.10 0.77
C PRO A 13 -13.96 0.09 -0.59
N GLU A 14 -15.26 -0.21 -0.68
CA GLU A 14 -16.03 -0.01 -1.91
C GLU A 14 -16.13 1.48 -2.26
N ASP A 15 -16.17 2.32 -1.24
CA ASP A 15 -16.25 3.78 -1.28
C ASP A 15 -14.87 4.48 -1.37
N PHE A 16 -13.79 3.73 -1.60
CA PHE A 16 -12.43 4.29 -1.61
C PHE A 16 -12.25 5.42 -2.63
N PHE A 17 -12.87 5.30 -3.81
CA PHE A 17 -12.75 6.30 -4.87
C PHE A 17 -13.77 7.45 -4.72
N GLU A 18 -14.70 7.33 -3.78
CA GLU A 18 -15.67 8.35 -3.39
C GLU A 18 -15.16 9.23 -2.24
N ASP A 19 -14.06 8.83 -1.57
CA ASP A 19 -13.41 9.64 -0.55
C ASP A 19 -12.96 10.99 -1.13
N GLU A 20 -13.28 12.10 -0.43
CA GLU A 20 -12.99 13.45 -0.90
C GLU A 20 -11.49 13.68 -1.16
N THR A 21 -10.62 13.03 -0.37
CA THR A 21 -9.16 13.13 -0.51
C THR A 21 -8.69 12.43 -1.78
N ILE A 22 -9.23 11.24 -2.07
CA ILE A 22 -8.92 10.47 -3.26
C ILE A 22 -9.49 11.16 -4.51
N LEU A 23 -10.73 11.64 -4.46
CA LEU A 23 -11.36 12.41 -5.54
C LEU A 23 -10.54 13.67 -5.88
N TRP A 24 -10.10 14.41 -4.86
CA TRP A 24 -9.25 15.57 -5.06
C TRP A 24 -7.89 15.20 -5.67
N LEU A 25 -7.30 14.07 -5.27
CA LEU A 25 -6.05 13.59 -5.83
C LEU A 25 -6.21 13.19 -7.31
N GLU A 26 -7.32 12.51 -7.66
CA GLU A 26 -7.65 12.15 -9.05
C GLU A 26 -7.92 13.36 -9.94
N SER A 27 -8.44 14.46 -9.39
CA SER A 27 -8.70 15.67 -10.16
C SER A 27 -7.44 16.45 -10.57
N GLN A 28 -6.27 16.11 -10.01
CA GLN A 28 -5.02 16.76 -10.37
C GLN A 28 -4.54 16.35 -11.77
N GLU A 29 -3.69 17.17 -12.39
CA GLU A 29 -2.97 16.75 -13.60
C GLU A 29 -2.09 15.53 -13.29
N ASN A 30 -2.30 14.43 -14.02
CA ASN A 30 -1.75 13.09 -13.74
C ASN A 30 -2.25 12.45 -12.42
N GLY A 31 -3.43 12.84 -11.93
CA GLY A 31 -4.01 12.35 -10.67
C GLY A 31 -4.11 10.83 -10.57
N LYS A 32 -4.38 10.15 -11.70
CA LYS A 32 -4.40 8.68 -11.78
C LYS A 32 -3.04 8.05 -11.43
N ASP A 33 -1.94 8.67 -11.86
CA ASP A 33 -0.59 8.19 -11.55
C ASP A 33 -0.25 8.39 -10.07
N TYR A 34 -0.75 9.47 -9.46
CA TYR A 34 -0.57 9.71 -8.03
C TYR A 34 -1.37 8.72 -7.17
N CYS A 35 -2.61 8.43 -7.56
CA CYS A 35 -3.43 7.41 -6.91
C CYS A 35 -2.79 6.02 -7.03
N LEU A 36 -2.33 5.66 -8.23
CA LEU A 36 -1.61 4.40 -8.43
C LEU A 36 -0.32 4.33 -7.62
N PHE A 37 0.42 5.45 -7.53
CA PHE A 37 1.61 5.55 -6.70
C PHE A 37 1.29 5.34 -5.22
N TYR A 38 0.24 5.98 -4.69
CA TYR A 38 -0.24 5.80 -3.32
C TYR A 38 -0.58 4.33 -3.02
N LEU A 39 -1.40 3.69 -3.87
CA LEU A 39 -1.76 2.28 -3.69
C LEU A 39 -0.53 1.37 -3.69
N LYS A 40 0.47 1.65 -4.55
CA LYS A 40 1.74 0.92 -4.55
C LYS A 40 2.51 1.12 -3.24
N LEU A 41 2.53 2.33 -2.68
CA LEU A 41 3.14 2.57 -1.36
C LEU A 41 2.44 1.76 -0.27
N CYS A 42 1.10 1.77 -0.22
CA CYS A 42 0.33 0.98 0.75
C CYS A 42 0.68 -0.51 0.68
N VAL A 43 0.79 -1.08 -0.53
CA VAL A 43 1.20 -2.48 -0.72
C VAL A 43 2.63 -2.74 -0.23
N LYS A 44 3.56 -1.81 -0.45
CA LYS A 44 4.96 -1.97 0.02
C LYS A 44 5.06 -1.85 1.54
N ALA A 45 4.22 -1.02 2.14
CA ALA A 45 4.12 -0.83 3.58
C ALA A 45 3.49 -2.03 4.32
N LEU A 46 2.80 -2.95 3.61
CA LEU A 46 2.10 -4.09 4.22
C LEU A 46 2.95 -4.94 5.15
N LYS A 47 4.23 -5.14 4.82
CA LYS A 47 5.14 -5.99 5.61
C LYS A 47 5.74 -5.27 6.84
N LYS A 48 5.47 -3.98 6.97
CA LYS A 48 6.11 -3.06 7.91
C LYS A 48 5.06 -2.20 8.61
N ASP A 49 3.84 -2.74 8.76
CA ASP A 49 2.74 -2.14 9.49
C ASP A 49 2.48 -0.67 9.11
N GLY A 50 2.51 -0.36 7.81
CA GLY A 50 2.22 0.99 7.31
C GLY A 50 3.42 1.91 7.20
N VAL A 51 4.63 1.44 7.53
CA VAL A 51 5.86 2.23 7.48
C VAL A 51 6.75 1.80 6.32
N LEU A 52 7.16 2.73 5.46
CA LEU A 52 8.24 2.52 4.51
C LEU A 52 9.55 3.01 5.12
N ILE A 53 10.38 2.05 5.51
CA ILE A 53 11.75 2.25 5.97
C ILE A 53 12.67 1.16 5.43
N ARG A 54 13.89 1.53 5.03
CA ARG A 54 14.91 0.58 4.59
C ARG A 54 16.03 0.46 5.62
N TYR A 55 16.26 -0.76 6.09
CA TYR A 55 17.38 -1.10 6.96
C TYR A 55 18.51 -1.74 6.15
N VAL A 56 19.73 -1.28 6.34
CA VAL A 56 20.97 -1.90 5.82
C VAL A 56 21.88 -2.19 7.01
N GLY A 57 21.84 -3.43 7.50
CA GLY A 57 22.42 -3.75 8.81
C GLY A 57 21.66 -2.98 9.90
N GLU A 58 22.39 -2.18 10.67
CA GLU A 58 21.83 -1.29 11.71
C GLU A 58 21.52 0.12 11.20
N LEU A 59 21.88 0.45 9.95
CA LEU A 59 21.66 1.78 9.37
C LEU A 59 20.26 1.91 8.79
N ILE A 60 19.58 3.00 9.16
CA ILE A 60 18.34 3.45 8.54
C ILE A 60 18.70 4.30 7.32
N ILE A 61 18.20 3.90 6.16
CA ILE A 61 18.38 4.66 4.91
C ILE A 61 17.00 5.18 4.49
N PRO A 62 16.78 6.51 4.54
CA PRO A 62 15.59 7.15 4.00
C PRO A 62 15.34 6.77 2.55
N TYR A 63 14.07 6.66 2.18
CA TYR A 63 13.69 6.53 0.78
C TYR A 63 13.85 7.88 0.06
N ASP A 64 14.81 7.97 -0.85
CA ASP A 64 14.91 9.09 -1.78
C ASP A 64 13.94 8.91 -2.98
N LEU A 65 13.75 9.98 -3.75
CA LEU A 65 12.85 9.99 -4.91
C LEU A 65 13.21 8.92 -5.95
N SER A 66 14.51 8.65 -6.14
CA SER A 66 15.01 7.64 -7.08
C SER A 66 14.66 6.21 -6.62
N SER A 67 14.82 5.95 -5.32
CA SER A 67 14.49 4.66 -4.72
C SER A 67 12.99 4.40 -4.75
N LEU A 68 12.17 5.42 -4.45
CA LEU A 68 10.71 5.32 -4.56
C LEU A 68 10.28 5.08 -6.02
N SER A 69 10.85 5.82 -6.97
CA SER A 69 10.59 5.64 -8.40
C SER A 69 10.85 4.20 -8.85
N LYS A 70 11.98 3.61 -8.46
CA LYS A 70 12.29 2.20 -8.75
C LYS A 70 11.37 1.23 -8.02
N LEU A 71 11.03 1.52 -6.76
CA LEU A 71 10.19 0.67 -5.93
C LEU A 71 8.75 0.57 -6.45
N THR A 72 8.21 1.69 -6.93
CA THR A 72 6.84 1.80 -7.42
C THR A 72 6.76 1.70 -8.94
N ASN A 73 7.87 1.67 -9.67
CA ASN A 73 7.90 1.79 -11.13
C ASN A 73 7.07 3.00 -11.59
N THR A 74 7.45 4.18 -11.08
CA THR A 74 6.81 5.48 -11.36
C THR A 74 7.89 6.48 -11.75
N PRO A 75 7.70 7.36 -12.73
CA PRO A 75 8.70 8.38 -13.08
C PRO A 75 9.08 9.26 -11.89
N VAL A 76 10.36 9.63 -11.78
CA VAL A 76 10.88 10.40 -10.63
C VAL A 76 10.13 11.72 -10.44
N ASP A 77 9.81 12.43 -11.53
CA ASP A 77 9.07 13.69 -11.48
C ASP A 77 7.65 13.50 -10.92
N THR A 78 6.97 12.43 -11.36
CA THR A 78 5.65 12.03 -10.83
C THR A 78 5.74 11.67 -9.34
N VAL A 79 6.78 10.94 -8.92
CA VAL A 79 7.00 10.59 -7.50
C VAL A 79 7.15 11.84 -6.64
N LYS A 80 7.94 12.81 -7.11
CA LYS A 80 8.17 14.06 -6.38
C LYS A 80 6.85 14.78 -6.11
N ILE A 81 6.05 14.99 -7.16
CA ILE A 81 4.76 15.69 -7.05
C ILE A 81 3.77 14.86 -6.22
N ALA A 82 3.74 13.54 -6.41
CA ALA A 82 2.86 12.66 -5.65
C ALA A 82 3.16 12.73 -4.14
N ILE A 83 4.43 12.65 -3.72
CA ILE A 83 4.81 12.76 -2.31
C ILE A 83 4.37 14.10 -1.72
N GLU A 84 4.53 15.20 -2.45
CA GLU A 84 4.08 16.52 -2.01
C GLU A 84 2.56 16.57 -1.82
N PHE A 85 1.78 16.07 -2.80
CA PHE A 85 0.33 16.03 -2.69
C PHE A 85 -0.16 15.12 -1.57
N LEU A 86 0.33 13.88 -1.50
CA LEU A 86 -0.05 12.90 -0.48
C LEU A 86 0.25 13.42 0.92
N ARG A 87 1.39 14.11 1.11
CA ARG A 87 1.73 14.75 2.39
C ARG A 87 0.80 15.92 2.70
N LYS A 88 0.52 16.77 1.71
CA LYS A 88 -0.34 17.95 1.87
C LYS A 88 -1.77 17.57 2.27
N ILE A 89 -2.30 16.49 1.70
CA ILE A 89 -3.67 16.03 1.97
C ILE A 89 -3.75 14.98 3.09
N GLY A 90 -2.62 14.70 3.76
CA GLY A 90 -2.59 13.85 4.95
C GLY A 90 -2.69 12.34 4.71
N LEU A 91 -2.47 11.86 3.50
CA LEU A 91 -2.42 10.41 3.21
C LEU A 91 -1.10 9.78 3.65
N ILE A 92 -0.02 10.57 3.69
CA ILE A 92 1.28 10.14 4.20
C ILE A 92 1.91 11.19 5.12
N SER A 93 2.75 10.73 6.03
CA SER A 93 3.68 11.56 6.80
C SER A 93 5.12 11.17 6.50
N VAL A 94 6.01 12.15 6.38
CA VAL A 94 7.45 11.93 6.25
C VAL A 94 8.12 12.43 7.52
N LEU A 95 8.72 11.53 8.29
CA LEU A 95 9.42 11.87 9.53
C LEU A 95 10.79 12.50 9.24
N GLU A 96 11.36 13.18 10.24
CA GLU A 96 12.73 13.73 10.17
C GLU A 96 13.79 12.65 9.93
N THR A 97 13.52 11.41 10.37
CA THR A 97 14.35 10.22 10.13
C THR A 97 14.23 9.68 8.70
N GLY A 98 13.36 10.26 7.87
CA GLY A 98 13.14 9.86 6.48
C GLY A 98 12.21 8.67 6.29
N GLU A 99 11.53 8.24 7.35
CA GLU A 99 10.47 7.23 7.30
C GLU A 99 9.20 7.81 6.69
N ILE A 100 8.53 7.02 5.85
CA ILE A 100 7.23 7.39 5.30
C ILE A 100 6.16 6.54 5.97
N ILE A 101 5.22 7.18 6.65
CA ILE A 101 4.08 6.56 7.33
C ILE A 101 2.83 6.76 6.47
N ILE A 102 2.02 5.71 6.32
CA ILE A 102 0.72 5.76 5.66
C ILE A 102 -0.37 5.97 6.74
N GLU A 103 -0.98 7.16 6.79
CA GLU A 103 -1.84 7.61 7.89
C GLU A 103 -3.19 6.86 8.01
N GLN A 104 -3.65 6.21 6.92
CA GLN A 104 -4.88 5.40 6.90
C GLN A 104 -4.61 3.90 6.68
N PHE A 105 -3.41 3.44 7.01
CA PHE A 105 -2.99 2.08 6.69
C PHE A 105 -3.88 0.99 7.32
N ASN A 106 -4.35 1.18 8.55
CA ASN A 106 -5.16 0.18 9.27
C ASN A 106 -6.55 -0.04 8.67
N GLU A 107 -7.08 0.94 7.96
CA GLU A 107 -8.36 0.83 7.26
C GLU A 107 -8.20 0.05 5.94
N LEU A 108 -7.01 0.14 5.35
CA LEU A 108 -6.65 -0.48 4.08
C LEU A 108 -5.97 -1.85 4.22
N ALA A 109 -5.39 -2.19 5.37
CA ALA A 109 -4.57 -3.39 5.55
C ALA A 109 -5.30 -4.50 6.31
N GLY A 110 -5.27 -5.73 5.75
CA GLY A 110 -5.72 -6.95 6.43
C GLY A 110 -4.63 -8.01 6.50
N SER A 111 -4.72 -8.93 7.45
CA SER A 111 -3.81 -10.08 7.58
C SER A 111 -4.54 -11.39 7.91
N GLU A 112 -4.13 -12.50 7.30
CA GLU A 112 -4.65 -13.86 7.54
C GLU A 112 -3.48 -14.82 7.64
N THR A 113 -3.68 -15.85 8.46
CA THR A 113 -2.72 -16.96 8.58
C THR A 113 -2.84 -17.92 7.41
N ASP A 114 -1.78 -18.67 7.11
CA ASP A 114 -1.78 -19.71 6.05
C ASP A 114 -3.00 -20.65 6.12
N LYS A 115 -3.37 -21.06 7.33
CA LYS A 115 -4.53 -21.93 7.57
C LYS A 115 -5.84 -21.24 7.21
N ALA A 116 -6.02 -19.98 7.57
CA ALA A 116 -7.20 -19.19 7.23
C ALA A 116 -7.31 -18.98 5.71
N ARG A 117 -6.19 -18.68 5.04
CA ARG A 117 -6.13 -18.58 3.57
C ARG A 117 -6.57 -19.88 2.88
N LEU A 118 -5.98 -21.01 3.27
CA LEU A 118 -6.31 -22.33 2.68
C LEU A 118 -7.79 -22.67 2.85
N MET A 119 -8.36 -22.36 4.02
CA MET A 119 -9.79 -22.55 4.30
C MET A 119 -10.67 -21.62 3.46
N ARG A 120 -10.26 -20.36 3.23
CA ARG A 120 -10.95 -19.42 2.34
C ARG A 120 -10.94 -19.91 0.89
N GLU A 121 -9.77 -20.32 0.37
CA GLU A 121 -9.63 -20.87 -0.98
C GLU A 121 -10.47 -22.14 -1.19
N LYS A 122 -10.52 -23.01 -0.18
CA LYS A 122 -11.38 -24.22 -0.20
C LYS A 122 -12.86 -23.85 -0.31
N ARG A 123 -13.35 -22.90 0.51
CA ARG A 123 -14.75 -22.42 0.46
C ARG A 123 -15.10 -21.79 -0.89
N ILE A 124 -14.19 -21.02 -1.49
CA ILE A 124 -14.40 -20.42 -2.82
C ILE A 124 -14.50 -21.51 -3.89
N LYS A 125 -13.61 -22.51 -3.88
CA LYS A 125 -13.67 -23.65 -4.80
C LYS A 125 -14.95 -24.47 -4.64
N GLU A 126 -15.41 -24.68 -3.41
CA GLU A 126 -16.67 -25.38 -3.13
C GLU A 126 -17.87 -24.58 -3.66
N LYS A 127 -17.92 -23.27 -3.43
CA LYS A 127 -18.98 -22.41 -3.98
C LYS A 127 -18.99 -22.41 -5.51
N LEU A 128 -17.83 -22.29 -6.16
CA LEU A 128 -17.72 -22.31 -7.62
C LEU A 128 -18.22 -23.62 -8.22
N LYS A 129 -17.96 -24.76 -7.57
CA LYS A 129 -18.45 -26.08 -8.00
C LYS A 129 -19.97 -26.22 -7.89
N LEU A 130 -20.61 -25.59 -6.90
CA LEU A 130 -22.07 -25.63 -6.75
C LEU A 130 -22.80 -24.77 -7.79
N THR A 131 -22.17 -23.70 -8.30
CA THR A 131 -22.74 -22.82 -9.34
C THR A 131 -22.51 -23.31 -10.78
N SER A 132 -21.70 -24.35 -10.99
CA SER A 132 -21.41 -24.92 -12.31
C SER A 132 -22.08 -26.27 -12.55
N GLY A 133 -23.04 -26.65 -11.71
CA GLY A 133 -23.81 -27.91 -11.78
C GLY A 133 -25.30 -27.65 -11.95
#